data_AF-A0A0S8GQB4-F1
#
_entry.id   AF-A0A0S8GQB4-F1
#
_cell.length_a   1.000
_cell.length_b   1.000
_cell.length_c   1.000
_cell.angle_alpha   90.00
_cell.angle_beta   90.00
_cell.angle_gamma   90.00
#
_symmetry.space_group_name_H-M   'P 1'
#
loop_
_entity.id
_entity.type
_entity.pdbx_description
1 polymer ?
#
loop_
_entity_poly.entity_id
_entity_poly.type
_entity_poly.pdbx_seq_one_letter_code
_entity_poly.pdbx_strand_id
1 'polypeptide(L)'
;MKIGMMGGWNTDSGAGLHTELIGRAWVEQRHKLTVFTFYDYAFHGTRITGRDEDYVRRCFTVEGFTPPELDPIPFLTGEHEIFVVQDLGMLPKDPLGKIFHRIRKRAKTVNVIHDGKLSNNPSFYQFEWDAIVCFDERYREFLIEAYDENKVYIIPYPCHPMVKGDKKAKRERLRLPGDKRIIFSFGPAAKFAVDLVDWIAELKENYPIFILITTSNKEAIERFREFQKRKVLDIELREETPDIGRLYDYLHASALLIF
;
A
#
# COMPACT_ATOMS: atom_id res chain seq x y z
N MET A 1 -2.86 1.08 25.45
CA MET A 1 -1.70 0.29 25.01
C MET A 1 -0.62 1.22 24.49
N LYS A 2 0.65 0.83 24.67
CA LYS A 2 1.81 1.45 24.04
C LYS A 2 2.25 0.57 22.86
N ILE A 3 2.20 1.10 21.64
CA ILE A 3 2.37 0.33 20.40
C ILE A 3 3.56 0.91 19.63
N GLY A 4 4.54 0.06 19.31
CA GLY A 4 5.58 0.34 18.34
C GLY A 4 5.18 -0.29 17.01
N MET A 5 5.18 0.48 15.93
CA MET A 5 4.82 -0.01 14.60
C MET A 5 5.95 0.28 13.62
N MET A 6 6.52 -0.76 13.02
CA MET A 6 7.57 -0.67 12.01
C MET A 6 6.96 -0.96 10.62
N GLY A 7 7.11 -0.03 9.69
CA GLY A 7 6.50 -0.16 8.36
C GLY A 7 6.68 1.09 7.51
N GLY A 8 5.95 1.17 6.40
CA GLY A 8 5.87 2.39 5.59
C GLY A 8 4.94 3.41 6.24
N TRP A 9 5.29 4.69 6.17
CA TRP A 9 4.49 5.78 6.73
C TRP A 9 4.66 7.04 5.88
N ASN A 10 3.55 7.74 5.59
CA ASN A 10 3.54 8.88 4.69
C ASN A 10 4.14 8.51 3.32
N THR A 11 3.83 7.33 2.78
CA THR A 11 4.24 6.90 1.44
C THR A 11 3.04 6.43 0.62
N ASP A 12 3.21 6.36 -0.69
CA ASP A 12 2.17 5.98 -1.65
C ASP A 12 2.05 4.45 -1.90
N SER A 13 2.63 3.63 -1.02
CA SER A 13 2.56 2.17 -1.12
C SER A 13 1.31 1.60 -0.44
N GLY A 14 0.85 0.42 -0.88
CA GLY A 14 -0.28 -0.27 -0.25
C GLY A 14 -0.02 -0.64 1.21
N ALA A 15 1.20 -1.08 1.54
CA ALA A 15 1.61 -1.33 2.92
C ALA A 15 1.67 -0.04 3.76
N GLY A 16 2.12 1.07 3.17
CA GLY A 16 2.12 2.39 3.80
C GLY A 16 0.71 2.86 4.14
N LEU A 17 -0.22 2.77 3.18
CA LEU A 17 -1.62 3.12 3.39
C LEU A 17 -2.25 2.31 4.53
N HIS A 18 -1.99 0.99 4.57
CA HIS A 18 -2.45 0.12 5.64
C HIS A 18 -1.97 0.58 7.01
N THR A 19 -0.66 0.83 7.09
CA THR A 19 0.03 1.28 8.31
C THR A 19 -0.57 2.60 8.80
N GLU A 20 -0.80 3.55 7.90
CA GLU A 20 -1.41 4.84 8.23
C GLU A 20 -2.85 4.71 8.72
N LEU A 21 -3.70 3.95 8.02
CA LEU A 21 -5.10 3.76 8.39
C LEU A 21 -5.23 3.19 9.81
N ILE A 22 -4.48 2.14 10.11
CA ILE A 22 -4.52 1.49 11.42
C ILE A 22 -3.85 2.37 12.49
N GLY A 23 -2.67 2.92 12.19
CA GLY A 23 -1.92 3.75 13.13
C GLY A 23 -2.69 4.98 13.57
N ARG A 24 -3.31 5.70 12.62
CA ARG A 24 -4.14 6.88 12.91
C ARG A 24 -5.37 6.50 13.74
N ALA A 25 -6.03 5.39 13.42
CA ALA A 25 -7.16 4.88 14.21
C ALA A 25 -6.75 4.54 15.65
N TRP A 26 -5.57 3.97 15.88
CA TRP A 26 -5.06 3.72 17.24
C TRP A 26 -4.82 5.01 18.02
N VAL A 27 -4.28 6.05 17.37
CA VAL A 27 -4.10 7.37 17.99
C VAL A 27 -5.44 7.99 18.36
N GLU A 28 -6.44 7.92 17.47
CA GLU A 28 -7.81 8.37 17.74
C GLU A 28 -8.44 7.63 18.93
N GLN A 29 -8.16 6.33 19.06
CA GLN A 29 -8.55 5.49 20.20
C GLN A 29 -7.68 5.70 21.45
N ARG A 30 -6.84 6.74 21.47
CA ARG A 30 -5.98 7.15 22.59
C ARG A 30 -4.92 6.11 22.96
N HIS A 31 -4.53 5.25 22.04
CA HIS A 31 -3.32 4.44 22.20
C HIS A 31 -2.08 5.29 21.95
N LYS A 32 -0.98 4.95 22.64
CA LYS A 32 0.31 5.63 22.45
C LYS A 32 1.05 4.91 21.33
N LEU A 33 1.10 5.52 20.15
CA LEU A 33 1.80 4.99 19.00
C LEU A 33 3.23 5.56 18.94
N THR A 34 4.17 4.74 18.49
CA THR A 34 5.45 5.19 17.92
C THR A 34 5.63 4.46 16.60
N VAL A 35 5.80 5.22 15.52
CA VAL A 35 6.04 4.69 14.19
C VAL A 35 7.54 4.71 13.92
N PHE A 36 8.07 3.56 13.53
CA PHE A 36 9.41 3.43 12.97
C PHE A 36 9.25 3.28 11.46
N THR A 37 9.84 4.19 10.69
CA THR A 37 9.74 4.20 9.23
C THR A 37 11.09 4.49 8.59
N PHE A 38 11.09 4.46 7.26
CA PHE A 38 12.27 4.66 6.43
C PHE A 38 12.88 6.05 6.55
N TYR A 39 14.17 6.17 6.29
CA TYR A 39 14.77 7.46 5.94
C TYR A 39 14.22 7.99 4.61
N ASP A 40 14.23 9.32 4.46
CA ASP A 40 13.70 10.00 3.28
C ASP A 40 14.41 9.63 1.97
N TYR A 41 15.66 9.17 2.06
CA TYR A 41 16.46 8.75 0.90
C TYR A 41 16.34 7.25 0.56
N ALA A 42 15.64 6.47 1.39
CA ALA A 42 15.61 5.00 1.29
C ALA A 42 14.24 4.42 1.66
N PHE A 43 13.18 4.94 1.03
CA PHE A 43 11.78 4.58 1.33
C PHE A 43 11.15 3.60 0.31
N HIS A 44 10.10 2.91 0.74
CA HIS A 44 9.29 2.04 -0.11
C HIS A 44 8.10 2.80 -0.71
N GLY A 45 7.94 2.73 -2.03
CA GLY A 45 6.94 3.47 -2.80
C GLY A 45 7.59 4.27 -3.92
N THR A 46 6.86 5.22 -4.50
CA THR A 46 7.38 6.18 -5.48
C THR A 46 7.54 7.59 -4.93
N ARG A 47 6.85 7.93 -3.83
CA ARG A 47 6.94 9.25 -3.20
C ARG A 47 6.54 9.25 -1.72
N ILE A 48 7.12 10.19 -0.95
CA ILE A 48 6.61 10.59 0.37
C ILE A 48 5.43 11.55 0.22
N THR A 49 4.30 11.22 0.83
CA THR A 49 3.00 11.88 0.61
C THR A 49 2.62 12.87 1.70
N GLY A 50 3.31 12.87 2.85
CA GLY A 50 2.91 13.62 4.04
C GLY A 50 4.09 14.11 4.88
N ARG A 51 3.75 14.84 5.95
CA ARG A 51 4.70 15.26 6.99
C ARG A 51 4.56 14.34 8.19
N ASP A 52 5.70 14.09 8.84
CA ASP A 52 5.74 13.24 10.02
C ASP A 52 5.11 13.91 11.23
N GLU A 53 4.33 13.13 11.97
CA GLU A 53 3.82 13.48 13.28
C GLU A 53 4.89 13.26 14.36
N ASP A 54 4.70 13.84 15.55
CA ASP A 54 5.67 13.78 16.65
C ASP A 54 6.00 12.35 17.12
N TYR A 55 5.12 11.40 16.82
CA TYR A 55 5.29 9.98 17.12
C TYR A 55 6.02 9.17 16.03
N VAL A 56 6.44 9.81 14.93
CA VAL A 56 7.14 9.15 13.83
C VAL A 56 8.65 9.29 13.99
N ARG A 57 9.37 8.21 13.71
CA ARG A 57 10.83 8.11 13.76
C ARG A 57 11.32 7.46 12.48
N ARG A 58 12.04 8.23 11.65
CA ARG A 58 12.75 7.74 10.47
C ARG A 58 14.09 7.17 10.89
N CYS A 59 14.25 5.86 10.86
CA CYS A 59 15.38 5.20 11.54
C CYS A 59 15.90 3.94 10.85
N PHE A 60 15.51 3.67 9.61
CA PHE A 60 16.06 2.54 8.86
C PHE A 60 15.93 2.72 7.35
N THR A 61 16.63 1.89 6.58
CA THR A 61 16.53 1.83 5.11
C THR A 61 15.65 0.66 4.67
N VAL A 62 15.01 0.75 3.49
CA VAL A 62 14.37 -0.43 2.87
C VAL A 62 15.35 -1.59 2.64
N GLU A 63 14.80 -2.80 2.54
CA GLU A 63 15.52 -3.96 2.03
C GLU A 63 16.16 -3.65 0.66
N GLY A 64 17.42 -4.09 0.47
CA GLY A 64 18.17 -3.89 -0.78
C GLY A 64 18.93 -2.57 -0.85
N PHE A 65 18.70 -1.63 0.07
CA PHE A 65 19.53 -0.44 0.19
C PHE A 65 20.93 -0.81 0.71
N THR A 66 21.98 -0.23 0.12
CA THR A 66 23.38 -0.55 0.44
C THR A 66 24.16 0.71 0.81
N PRO A 67 24.77 0.78 2.00
CA PRO A 67 24.72 -0.22 3.07
C PRO A 67 23.34 -0.26 3.77
N PRO A 68 22.90 -1.40 4.32
CA PRO A 68 21.66 -1.45 5.09
C PRO A 68 21.84 -0.71 6.41
N GLU A 69 20.91 0.18 6.75
CA GLU A 69 20.96 0.98 7.98
C GLU A 69 19.71 0.76 8.83
N LEU A 70 19.92 0.66 10.13
CA LEU A 70 18.87 0.67 11.15
C LEU A 70 19.46 1.28 12.42
N ASP A 71 18.92 2.40 12.87
CA ASP A 71 19.20 2.94 14.20
C ASP A 71 18.39 2.14 15.24
N PRO A 72 19.05 1.36 16.12
CA PRO A 72 18.35 0.51 17.07
C PRO A 72 17.81 1.29 18.27
N ILE A 73 18.25 2.52 18.51
CA ILE A 73 17.93 3.26 19.74
C ILE A 73 16.42 3.47 19.92
N PRO A 74 15.65 3.91 18.91
CA PRO A 74 14.21 4.10 19.05
C PRO A 74 13.47 2.79 19.40
N PHE A 75 13.87 1.67 18.80
CA PHE A 75 13.32 0.35 19.10
C PHE A 75 13.68 -0.11 20.52
N LEU A 76 14.91 0.18 20.95
CA LEU A 76 15.44 -0.36 22.20
C LEU A 76 15.16 0.51 23.43
N THR A 77 14.75 1.76 23.26
CA THR A 77 14.44 2.68 24.36
C THR A 77 12.94 2.97 24.47
N GLY A 78 12.17 2.69 23.41
CA GLY A 78 10.71 2.82 23.43
C GLY A 78 10.03 1.91 24.47
N GLU A 79 8.97 2.41 25.07
CA GLU A 79 8.17 1.71 26.09
C GLU A 79 6.99 0.93 25.50
N HIS A 80 7.12 0.38 24.29
CA HIS A 80 6.00 -0.33 23.65
C HIS A 80 5.78 -1.72 24.26
N GLU A 81 4.52 -2.05 24.50
CA GLU A 81 4.02 -3.35 24.99
C GLU A 81 3.71 -4.30 23.83
N ILE A 82 3.44 -3.73 22.64
CA ILE A 82 3.16 -4.45 21.40
C ILE A 82 4.08 -3.87 20.32
N PHE A 83 4.75 -4.74 19.57
CA PHE A 83 5.58 -4.40 18.42
C PHE A 83 4.97 -5.01 17.16
N VAL A 84 4.47 -4.16 16.27
CA VAL A 84 3.82 -4.55 15.02
C VAL A 84 4.75 -4.27 13.86
N VAL A 85 4.97 -5.27 13.00
CA VAL A 85 5.66 -5.14 11.73
C VAL A 85 4.64 -5.20 10.61
N GLN A 86 4.74 -4.26 9.68
CA GLN A 86 3.95 -4.19 8.46
C GLN A 86 4.86 -4.47 7.27
N ASP A 87 4.53 -5.49 6.48
CA ASP A 87 5.24 -5.84 5.25
C ASP A 87 6.74 -6.10 5.49
N LEU A 88 7.06 -7.19 6.19
CA LEU A 88 8.43 -7.58 6.53
C LEU A 88 9.34 -7.71 5.28
N GLY A 89 8.76 -7.98 4.11
CA GLY A 89 9.48 -8.13 2.84
C GLY A 89 10.33 -6.91 2.50
N MET A 90 9.77 -5.71 2.70
CA MET A 90 10.45 -4.43 2.41
C MET A 90 11.38 -3.93 3.52
N LEU A 91 11.44 -4.59 4.68
CA LEU A 91 12.20 -4.14 5.84
C LEU A 91 13.62 -4.72 5.87
N PRO A 92 14.59 -4.02 6.51
CA PRO A 92 15.97 -4.48 6.64
C PRO A 92 16.05 -5.60 7.69
N LYS A 93 15.81 -6.83 7.22
CA LYS A 93 15.61 -8.00 8.09
C LYS A 93 16.84 -8.32 8.93
N ASP A 94 18.03 -8.32 8.33
CA ASP A 94 19.24 -8.70 9.06
C ASP A 94 19.62 -7.68 10.16
N PRO A 95 19.57 -6.34 9.93
CA PRO A 95 19.68 -5.37 11.01
C PRO A 95 18.60 -5.54 12.09
N LEU A 96 17.34 -5.78 11.72
CA LEU A 96 16.26 -6.01 12.69
C LEU A 96 16.50 -7.28 13.52
N GLY A 97 16.94 -8.37 12.90
CA GLY A 97 17.24 -9.66 13.54
C GLY A 97 18.25 -9.54 14.68
N LYS A 98 19.26 -8.67 14.52
CA LYS A 98 20.28 -8.39 15.55
C LYS A 98 19.69 -7.85 16.85
N ILE A 99 18.55 -7.15 16.80
CA ILE A 99 17.94 -6.52 17.98
C ILE A 99 16.60 -7.15 18.38
N PHE A 100 16.00 -7.99 17.52
CA PHE A 100 14.64 -8.50 17.70
C PHE A 100 14.43 -9.25 19.02
N HIS A 101 15.41 -10.06 19.44
CA HIS A 101 15.36 -10.77 20.73
C HIS A 101 15.20 -9.83 21.94
N ARG A 102 15.68 -8.57 21.87
CA ARG A 102 15.50 -7.56 22.92
C ARG A 102 14.14 -6.87 22.84
N ILE A 103 13.53 -6.81 21.66
CA ILE A 103 12.17 -6.31 21.47
C ILE A 103 11.17 -7.32 22.02
N ARG A 104 11.33 -8.60 21.69
CA ARG A 104 10.42 -9.66 22.16
C ARG A 104 10.42 -9.88 23.67
N LYS A 105 11.53 -9.60 24.36
CA LYS A 105 11.59 -9.67 25.83
C LYS A 105 10.66 -8.69 26.55
N ARG A 106 10.23 -7.61 25.88
CA ARG A 106 9.42 -6.52 26.47
C ARG A 106 8.05 -6.36 25.83
N ALA A 107 7.87 -6.87 24.61
CA ALA A 107 6.69 -6.62 23.80
C ALA A 107 6.20 -7.89 23.11
N LYS A 108 4.89 -7.99 22.95
CA LYS A 108 4.28 -8.98 22.06
C LYS A 108 4.54 -8.59 20.61
N THR A 109 4.99 -9.54 19.80
CA THR A 109 5.41 -9.27 18.41
C THR A 109 4.36 -9.76 17.41
N VAL A 110 3.95 -8.88 16.51
CA VAL A 110 2.95 -9.17 15.47
C VAL A 110 3.53 -8.85 14.11
N ASN A 111 3.39 -9.74 13.13
CA ASN A 111 3.77 -9.48 11.75
C ASN A 111 2.54 -9.50 10.84
N VAL A 112 2.32 -8.42 10.10
CA VAL A 112 1.25 -8.32 9.11
C VAL A 112 1.84 -8.56 7.73
N ILE A 113 1.40 -9.62 7.07
CA ILE A 113 1.91 -10.07 5.78
C ILE A 113 1.17 -9.37 4.65
N HIS A 114 1.93 -8.70 3.78
CA HIS A 114 1.42 -8.08 2.55
C HIS A 114 1.83 -8.85 1.29
N ASP A 115 2.88 -9.67 1.38
CA ASP A 115 3.36 -10.52 0.30
C ASP A 115 2.29 -11.54 -0.13
N GLY A 116 2.01 -11.62 -1.44
CA GLY A 116 1.04 -12.57 -1.98
C GLY A 116 1.55 -14.02 -2.10
N LYS A 117 2.70 -14.34 -1.50
CA LYS A 117 3.31 -15.68 -1.48
C LYS A 117 4.41 -15.76 -0.41
N LEU A 118 4.86 -16.97 -0.10
CA LEU A 118 6.04 -17.19 0.72
C LEU A 118 7.30 -16.55 0.13
N SER A 119 8.14 -16.01 1.00
CA SER A 119 9.42 -15.43 0.63
C SER A 119 10.44 -16.53 0.33
N ASN A 120 11.26 -16.34 -0.71
CA ASN A 120 12.42 -17.19 -0.97
C ASN A 120 13.66 -16.74 -0.17
N ASN A 121 13.58 -15.62 0.57
CA ASN A 121 14.68 -15.11 1.38
C ASN A 121 14.65 -15.76 2.78
N PRO A 122 15.66 -16.57 3.18
CA PRO A 122 15.69 -17.21 4.49
C PRO A 122 15.64 -16.22 5.66
N SER A 123 16.19 -15.01 5.49
CA SER A 123 16.15 -13.94 6.51
C SER A 123 14.72 -13.52 6.87
N PHE A 124 13.71 -13.83 6.05
CA PHE A 124 12.30 -13.58 6.37
C PHE A 124 11.80 -14.43 7.55
N TYR A 125 12.34 -15.63 7.71
CA TYR A 125 11.86 -16.62 8.68
C TYR A 125 12.66 -16.64 9.98
N GLN A 126 13.63 -15.73 10.16
CA GLN A 126 14.48 -15.70 11.36
C GLN A 126 13.78 -15.18 12.63
N PHE A 127 12.51 -14.77 12.53
CA PHE A 127 11.78 -14.08 13.59
C PHE A 127 10.72 -14.96 14.23
N GLU A 128 10.74 -15.07 15.56
CA GLU A 128 9.67 -15.70 16.31
C GLU A 128 8.57 -14.69 16.66
N TRP A 129 7.46 -14.77 15.92
CA TRP A 129 6.26 -13.95 16.14
C TRP A 129 5.32 -14.56 17.19
N ASP A 130 4.68 -13.71 17.99
CA ASP A 130 3.54 -14.10 18.83
C ASP A 130 2.27 -14.26 17.99
N ALA A 131 2.11 -13.44 16.93
CA ALA A 131 1.01 -13.55 15.97
C ALA A 131 1.44 -13.11 14.56
N ILE A 132 0.81 -13.71 13.55
CA ILE A 132 0.95 -13.41 12.14
C ILE A 132 -0.45 -13.07 11.61
N VAL A 133 -0.57 -11.93 10.96
CA VAL A 133 -1.84 -11.43 10.43
C VAL A 133 -1.78 -11.43 8.91
N CYS A 134 -2.86 -11.89 8.29
CA CYS A 134 -3.07 -11.88 6.86
C CYS A 134 -4.50 -11.44 6.51
N PHE A 135 -4.78 -11.15 5.23
CA PHE A 135 -6.00 -10.44 4.86
C PHE A 135 -7.18 -11.36 4.50
N ASP A 136 -6.91 -12.56 4.00
CA ASP A 136 -7.93 -13.54 3.61
C ASP A 136 -7.37 -14.97 3.55
N GLU A 137 -8.24 -15.93 3.25
CA GLU A 137 -7.89 -17.36 3.24
C GLU A 137 -6.77 -17.70 2.23
N ARG A 138 -6.67 -16.99 1.10
CA ARG A 138 -5.62 -17.26 0.09
C ARG A 138 -4.23 -16.97 0.67
N TYR A 139 -4.14 -15.97 1.56
CA TYR A 139 -2.90 -15.72 2.29
C TYR A 139 -2.64 -16.79 3.35
N ARG A 140 -3.69 -17.17 4.08
CA ARG A 140 -3.59 -18.17 5.14
C ARG A 140 -3.08 -19.51 4.59
N GLU A 141 -3.59 -19.94 3.44
CA GLU A 141 -3.22 -21.20 2.77
C GLU A 141 -1.71 -21.38 2.63
N PHE A 142 -0.98 -20.38 2.11
CA PHE A 142 0.46 -20.50 1.96
C PHE A 142 1.23 -20.19 3.26
N LEU A 143 0.67 -19.39 4.17
CA LEU A 143 1.35 -19.04 5.42
C LEU A 143 1.44 -20.20 6.40
N ILE A 144 0.42 -21.07 6.45
CA ILE A 144 0.43 -22.25 7.33
C ILE A 144 1.42 -23.33 6.87
N GLU A 145 1.94 -23.25 5.64
CA GLU A 145 3.06 -24.09 5.19
C GLU A 145 4.38 -23.73 5.88
N ALA A 146 4.54 -22.48 6.32
CA ALA A 146 5.78 -21.96 6.92
C ALA A 146 5.66 -21.62 8.41
N TYR A 147 4.44 -21.43 8.92
CA TYR A 147 4.18 -20.96 10.29
C TYR A 147 3.15 -21.84 11.01
N ASP A 148 3.20 -21.86 12.34
CA ASP A 148 2.20 -22.50 13.18
C ASP A 148 0.81 -21.90 12.91
N GLU A 149 -0.13 -22.74 12.51
CA GLU A 149 -1.50 -22.38 12.18
C GLU A 149 -2.20 -21.60 13.31
N ASN A 150 -1.90 -21.93 14.58
CA ASN A 150 -2.49 -21.26 15.74
C ASN A 150 -2.01 -19.81 15.93
N LYS A 151 -0.99 -19.40 15.18
CA LYS A 151 -0.46 -18.05 15.17
C LYS A 151 -0.89 -17.25 13.95
N VAL A 152 -1.57 -17.84 12.97
CA VAL A 152 -2.00 -17.17 11.74
C VAL A 152 -3.46 -16.74 11.87
N TYR A 153 -3.69 -15.42 11.82
CA TYR A 153 -4.99 -14.80 11.98
C TYR A 153 -5.39 -14.05 10.71
N ILE A 154 -6.65 -14.19 10.32
CA ILE A 154 -7.23 -13.40 9.23
C ILE A 154 -7.84 -12.13 9.83
N ILE A 155 -7.28 -10.97 9.46
CA ILE A 155 -7.85 -9.65 9.73
C ILE A 155 -7.92 -8.92 8.38
N PRO A 156 -9.11 -8.68 7.83
CA PRO A 156 -9.25 -8.06 6.51
C PRO A 156 -8.58 -6.70 6.42
N TYR A 157 -8.04 -6.40 5.23
CA TYR A 157 -7.44 -5.09 4.94
C TYR A 157 -8.50 -3.99 5.15
N PRO A 158 -8.22 -2.94 5.95
CA PRO A 158 -9.18 -1.89 6.26
C PRO A 158 -9.49 -1.05 5.02
N CYS A 159 -10.74 -0.65 4.87
CA CYS A 159 -11.12 0.36 3.90
C CYS A 159 -10.84 1.75 4.45
N HIS A 160 -10.40 2.67 3.58
CA HIS A 160 -10.44 4.08 3.90
C HIS A 160 -11.90 4.50 4.19
N PRO A 161 -12.16 5.40 5.15
CA PRO A 161 -13.50 5.90 5.45
C PRO A 161 -14.28 6.29 4.19
N MET A 162 -15.56 5.91 4.15
CA MET A 162 -16.41 6.20 3.00
C MET A 162 -16.59 7.72 2.85
N VAL A 163 -16.06 8.26 1.75
CA VAL A 163 -16.31 9.63 1.32
C VAL A 163 -17.42 9.60 0.28
N LYS A 164 -18.44 10.45 0.44
CA LYS A 164 -19.49 10.66 -0.57
C LYS A 164 -19.08 11.79 -1.51
N GLY A 165 -19.42 11.69 -2.78
CA GLY A 165 -19.11 12.71 -3.77
C GLY A 165 -20.14 12.80 -4.89
N ASP A 166 -20.29 13.99 -5.46
CA ASP A 166 -21.17 14.25 -6.60
C ASP A 166 -20.47 13.96 -7.93
N LYS A 167 -20.97 13.00 -8.69
CA LYS A 167 -20.33 12.56 -9.94
C LYS A 167 -20.19 13.69 -10.97
N LYS A 168 -21.21 14.54 -11.12
CA LYS A 168 -21.24 15.59 -12.15
C LYS A 168 -20.23 16.69 -11.82
N ALA A 169 -20.24 17.20 -10.60
CA ALA A 169 -19.29 18.20 -10.12
C ALA A 169 -17.85 17.70 -10.19
N LYS A 170 -17.61 16.41 -9.89
CA LYS A 170 -16.27 15.82 -9.99
C LYS A 170 -15.80 15.72 -11.44
N ARG A 171 -16.68 15.33 -12.37
CA ARG A 171 -16.39 15.36 -13.81
C ARG A 171 -16.08 16.76 -14.32
N GLU A 172 -16.90 17.76 -13.97
CA GLU A 172 -16.70 19.15 -14.38
C GLU A 172 -15.35 19.69 -13.88
N ARG A 173 -15.04 19.52 -12.59
CA ARG A 173 -13.77 19.97 -12.01
C ARG A 173 -12.56 19.25 -12.61
N LEU A 174 -12.69 17.97 -12.93
CA LEU A 174 -11.64 17.20 -13.60
C LEU A 174 -11.62 17.39 -15.13
N ARG A 175 -12.54 18.17 -15.69
CA ARG A 175 -12.72 18.39 -17.14
C ARG A 175 -12.94 17.09 -17.94
N LEU A 176 -13.69 16.16 -17.35
CA LEU A 176 -14.00 14.85 -17.93
C LEU A 176 -15.38 14.88 -18.64
N PRO A 177 -15.61 14.01 -19.64
CA PRO A 177 -16.87 13.98 -20.38
C PRO A 177 -18.06 13.64 -19.48
N GLY A 178 -19.12 14.44 -19.61
CA GLY A 178 -20.36 14.29 -18.83
C GLY A 178 -21.27 13.16 -19.33
N ASP A 179 -21.21 12.86 -20.62
CA ASP A 179 -22.10 11.97 -21.38
C ASP A 179 -21.56 10.53 -21.53
N LYS A 180 -20.30 10.28 -21.14
CA LYS A 180 -19.65 8.97 -21.27
C LYS A 180 -19.63 8.14 -19.99
N ARG A 181 -19.55 6.81 -20.16
CA ARG A 181 -19.23 5.84 -19.09
C ARG A 181 -17.73 5.82 -18.90
N ILE A 182 -17.26 6.40 -17.79
CA ILE A 182 -15.84 6.49 -17.48
C ILE A 182 -15.41 5.21 -16.76
N ILE A 183 -14.49 4.47 -17.37
CA ILE A 183 -13.78 3.35 -16.76
C ILE A 183 -12.43 3.89 -16.27
N PHE A 184 -12.15 3.68 -14.99
CA PHE A 184 -10.94 4.22 -14.36
C PHE A 184 -10.01 3.11 -13.92
N SER A 185 -8.71 3.36 -14.04
CA SER A 185 -7.66 2.50 -13.51
C SER A 185 -6.47 3.37 -13.09
N PHE A 186 -5.74 2.97 -12.05
CA PHE A 186 -4.68 3.81 -11.48
C PHE A 186 -3.50 3.04 -10.90
N GLY A 187 -2.41 3.78 -10.68
CA GLY A 187 -1.21 3.27 -10.02
C GLY A 187 -0.45 2.23 -10.85
N PRO A 188 0.47 1.48 -10.24
CA PRO A 188 1.25 0.45 -10.93
C PRO A 188 0.39 -0.69 -11.49
N ALA A 189 -0.76 -0.98 -10.87
CA ALA A 189 -1.70 -2.00 -11.32
C ALA A 189 -2.37 -1.65 -12.65
N ALA A 190 -2.35 -0.39 -13.07
CA ALA A 190 -2.92 0.03 -14.36
C ALA A 190 -2.33 -0.69 -15.57
N LYS A 191 -1.14 -1.29 -15.45
CA LYS A 191 -0.56 -2.15 -16.50
C LYS A 191 -1.43 -3.37 -16.84
N PHE A 192 -2.20 -3.89 -15.89
CA PHE A 192 -3.10 -5.02 -16.10
C PHE A 192 -4.39 -4.59 -16.81
N ALA A 193 -4.84 -3.35 -16.60
CA ALA A 193 -5.98 -2.80 -17.32
C ALA A 193 -5.72 -2.67 -18.83
N VAL A 194 -4.45 -2.59 -19.25
CA VAL A 194 -4.06 -2.56 -20.66
C VAL A 194 -4.57 -3.81 -21.40
N ASP A 195 -4.49 -4.97 -20.75
CA ASP A 195 -4.86 -6.25 -21.37
C ASP A 195 -6.39 -6.38 -21.60
N LEU A 196 -7.18 -5.47 -21.03
CA LEU A 196 -8.63 -5.42 -21.18
C LEU A 196 -9.07 -4.40 -22.24
N VAL A 197 -8.18 -3.57 -22.78
CA VAL A 197 -8.56 -2.44 -23.65
C VAL A 197 -9.24 -2.91 -24.93
N ASP A 198 -8.71 -3.95 -25.60
CA ASP A 198 -9.33 -4.47 -26.82
C ASP A 198 -10.72 -5.08 -26.54
N TRP A 199 -10.90 -5.80 -25.41
CA TRP A 199 -12.21 -6.30 -24.99
C TRP A 199 -13.21 -5.17 -24.68
N ILE A 200 -12.74 -4.10 -24.03
CA ILE A 200 -13.56 -2.91 -23.78
C ILE A 200 -13.95 -2.21 -25.09
N ALA A 201 -13.10 -2.29 -26.12
CA ALA A 201 -13.36 -1.67 -27.41
C ALA A 201 -14.55 -2.30 -28.13
N GLU A 202 -14.74 -3.61 -27.99
CA GLU A 202 -15.92 -4.31 -28.51
C GLU A 202 -17.22 -3.80 -27.89
N LEU A 203 -17.18 -3.37 -26.62
CA LEU A 203 -18.35 -2.81 -25.92
C LEU A 203 -18.71 -1.39 -26.38
N LYS A 204 -17.82 -0.70 -27.10
CA LYS A 204 -18.03 0.69 -27.56
C LYS A 204 -19.22 0.82 -28.51
N GLU A 205 -19.56 -0.24 -29.24
CA GLU A 205 -20.72 -0.26 -30.14
C GLU A 205 -22.04 -0.05 -29.39
N ASN A 206 -22.10 -0.53 -28.15
CA ASN A 206 -23.30 -0.50 -27.32
C ASN A 206 -23.26 0.61 -26.25
N TYR A 207 -22.07 1.10 -25.89
CA TYR A 207 -21.88 2.05 -24.80
C TYR A 207 -20.89 3.17 -25.16
N PRO A 208 -21.19 4.44 -24.86
CA PRO A 208 -20.26 5.54 -25.02
C PRO A 208 -19.18 5.49 -23.92
N ILE A 209 -18.11 4.75 -24.16
CA ILE A 209 -17.05 4.48 -23.17
C ILE A 209 -15.91 5.51 -23.26
N PHE A 210 -15.36 5.87 -22.11
CA PHE A 210 -14.15 6.67 -21.95
C PHE A 210 -13.25 5.99 -20.92
N ILE A 211 -11.97 5.79 -21.24
CA ILE A 211 -11.01 5.21 -20.30
C ILE A 211 -10.15 6.35 -19.71
N LEU A 212 -10.11 6.42 -18.39
CA LEU A 212 -9.25 7.33 -17.65
C LEU A 212 -8.17 6.53 -16.92
N ILE A 213 -6.90 6.85 -17.17
CA ILE A 213 -5.77 6.20 -16.52
C ILE A 213 -4.94 7.25 -15.79
N THR A 214 -4.64 7.01 -14.50
CA THR A 214 -3.70 7.84 -13.73
C THR A 214 -2.55 6.98 -13.23
N THR A 215 -1.35 7.11 -13.80
CA THR A 215 -0.21 6.29 -13.41
C THR A 215 1.12 6.97 -13.73
N SER A 216 2.14 6.67 -12.93
CA SER A 216 3.55 7.01 -13.19
C SER A 216 4.35 5.81 -13.70
N ASN A 217 3.71 4.64 -13.88
CA ASN A 217 4.35 3.45 -14.38
C ASN A 217 4.65 3.56 -15.88
N LYS A 218 5.93 3.53 -16.25
CA LYS A 218 6.41 3.75 -17.62
C LYS A 218 5.87 2.72 -18.63
N GLU A 219 5.82 1.44 -18.24
CA GLU A 219 5.30 0.37 -19.09
C GLU A 219 3.82 0.59 -19.41
N ALA A 220 3.00 0.88 -18.41
CA ALA A 220 1.59 1.21 -18.60
C ALA A 220 1.42 2.45 -19.50
N ILE A 221 2.18 3.51 -19.25
CA ILE A 221 2.15 4.75 -20.05
C ILE A 221 2.43 4.47 -21.53
N GLU A 222 3.48 3.71 -21.82
CA GLU A 222 3.86 3.37 -23.19
C GLU A 222 2.75 2.60 -23.90
N ARG A 223 2.24 1.54 -23.27
CA ARG A 223 1.18 0.71 -23.86
C ARG A 223 -0.12 1.49 -24.09
N PHE A 224 -0.56 2.32 -23.13
CA PHE A 224 -1.76 3.15 -23.33
C PHE A 224 -1.59 4.20 -24.44
N ARG A 225 -0.39 4.76 -24.63
CA ARG A 225 -0.11 5.68 -25.74
C ARG A 225 -0.22 4.99 -27.10
N GLU A 226 0.12 3.70 -27.20
CA GLU A 226 -0.10 2.92 -28.44
C GLU A 226 -1.59 2.79 -28.77
N PHE A 227 -2.42 2.51 -27.77
CA PHE A 227 -3.88 2.48 -27.95
C PHE A 227 -4.46 3.84 -28.33
N GLN A 228 -3.96 4.93 -27.73
CA GLN A 228 -4.33 6.30 -28.13
C GLN A 228 -4.00 6.58 -29.61
N LYS A 229 -2.81 6.17 -30.08
CA LYS A 229 -2.40 6.32 -31.50
C LYS A 229 -3.31 5.53 -32.45
N ARG A 230 -3.71 4.31 -32.06
CA ARG A 230 -4.64 3.47 -32.81
C ARG A 230 -6.07 4.03 -32.83
N LYS A 231 -6.41 4.98 -31.94
CA LYS A 231 -7.74 5.61 -31.79
C LYS A 231 -8.88 4.61 -31.62
N VAL A 232 -8.60 3.47 -30.98
CA VAL A 232 -9.59 2.41 -30.73
C VAL A 232 -10.69 2.93 -29.78
N LEU A 233 -10.27 3.60 -28.70
CA LEU A 233 -11.12 4.15 -27.66
C LEU A 233 -10.69 5.57 -27.31
N ASP A 234 -11.61 6.32 -26.70
CA ASP A 234 -11.27 7.59 -26.06
C ASP A 234 -10.57 7.29 -24.74
N ILE A 235 -9.25 7.48 -24.74
CA ILE A 235 -8.38 7.20 -23.60
C ILE A 235 -7.73 8.51 -23.19
N GLU A 236 -7.87 8.88 -21.91
CA GLU A 236 -7.10 9.95 -21.29
C GLU A 236 -6.11 9.36 -20.29
N LEU A 237 -4.83 9.61 -20.54
CA LEU A 237 -3.73 9.22 -19.67
C LEU A 237 -3.21 10.45 -18.92
N ARG A 238 -3.16 10.36 -17.59
CA ARG A 238 -2.59 11.37 -16.71
C ARG A 238 -1.39 10.80 -15.99
N GLU A 239 -0.22 11.37 -16.23
CA GLU A 239 1.03 10.95 -15.59
C GLU A 239 1.13 11.57 -14.19
N GLU A 240 0.52 10.90 -13.22
CA GLU A 240 0.51 11.35 -11.83
C GLU A 240 0.35 10.18 -10.85
N THR A 241 0.81 10.42 -9.62
CA THR A 241 0.51 9.59 -8.44
C THR A 241 -0.49 10.39 -7.59
N PRO A 242 -1.81 10.17 -7.69
CA PRO A 242 -2.79 10.93 -6.94
C PRO A 242 -2.68 10.62 -5.43
N ASP A 243 -2.84 11.66 -4.59
CA ASP A 243 -3.13 11.43 -3.17
C ASP A 243 -4.55 10.84 -2.98
N ILE A 244 -4.89 10.43 -1.76
CA ILE A 244 -6.20 9.83 -1.46
C ILE A 244 -7.35 10.74 -1.89
N GLY A 245 -7.28 12.04 -1.58
CA GLY A 245 -8.36 12.98 -1.92
C GLY A 245 -8.58 13.09 -3.43
N ARG A 246 -7.49 13.19 -4.19
CA ARG A 246 -7.51 13.20 -5.65
C ARG A 246 -7.95 11.86 -6.22
N LEU A 247 -7.61 10.74 -5.59
CA LEU A 247 -8.10 9.42 -5.99
C LEU A 247 -9.62 9.31 -5.83
N TYR A 248 -10.18 9.79 -4.71
CA TYR A 248 -11.63 9.87 -4.53
C TYR A 248 -12.30 10.73 -5.59
N ASP A 249 -11.64 11.81 -6.02
CA ASP A 249 -12.16 12.64 -7.09
C ASP A 249 -12.33 11.88 -8.41
N TYR A 250 -11.35 11.03 -8.75
CA TYR A 250 -11.46 10.13 -9.90
C TYR A 250 -12.50 9.04 -9.71
N LEU A 251 -12.53 8.40 -8.54
CA LEU A 251 -13.50 7.34 -8.24
C LEU A 251 -14.94 7.88 -8.34
N HIS A 252 -15.21 9.07 -7.80
CA HIS A 252 -16.52 9.70 -7.90
C HIS A 252 -16.91 10.12 -9.32
N ALA A 253 -15.94 10.52 -10.16
CA ALA A 253 -16.19 10.83 -11.56
C ALA A 253 -16.46 9.58 -12.42
N SER A 254 -16.06 8.40 -11.93
CA SER A 254 -16.06 7.15 -12.68
C SER A 254 -17.34 6.35 -12.54
N ALA A 255 -17.59 5.48 -13.52
CA ALA A 255 -18.67 4.50 -13.50
C ALA A 255 -18.18 3.12 -13.06
N LEU A 256 -16.93 2.79 -13.36
CA LEU A 256 -16.29 1.52 -13.06
C LEU A 256 -14.83 1.76 -12.70
N LEU A 257 -14.30 0.97 -11.75
CA LEU A 257 -12.88 0.85 -11.46
C LEU A 257 -12.41 -0.52 -11.96
N ILE A 258 -11.28 -0.55 -12.65
CA ILE A 258 -10.50 -1.77 -12.95
C ILE A 258 -9.22 -1.69 -12.13
N PHE A 259 -8.92 -2.75 -11.38
CA PHE A 259 -7.77 -2.87 -10.51
C PHE A 259 -7.19 -4.27 -10.58
#